data_AF-A0A969AMZ6-F1
#
_entry.id   AF-A0A969AMZ6-F1
#
_cell.length_a   1.000
_cell.length_b   1.000
_cell.length_c   1.000
_cell.angle_alpha   90.00
_cell.angle_beta   90.00
_cell.angle_gamma   90.00
#
_symmetry.space_group_name_H-M   'P 1'
#
loop_
_entity.id
_entity.type
_entity.pdbx_description
1 polymer ?
#
loop_
_entity_poly.entity_id
_entity_poly.type
_entity_poly.pdbx_seq_one_letter_code
_entity_poly.pdbx_strand_id
1 'polypeptide(L)'
;MARAYWKPLATVSYFANQAQFHLELGDQSWRVLRRDLESRILVPYIQRINQHLNALLSETGLSSQSIHQVICTGGNASFDTIARWLRQKFPNATIIQDTYPSNRPPSCSRVAYGLVNLCRYPQVLDGPRHQYSDYFLLQELLRVMPDQPMPVQGIMHLLDQQGVNTEVCNQRVLALLEGHLPPGLVPDMAGRSHLSPASLASEPYQALTTDVLFKRQSGQIYAPNIDACRRMSAHLQTLMAGKQQSLAEPLLAQLVTV
;
A
#
# COMPACT_ATOMS: atom_id res chain seq x y z
N MET A 1 -16.56 34.99 -0.52
CA MET A 1 -15.35 34.25 -0.09
C MET A 1 -15.71 33.43 1.16
N ALA A 2 -16.22 32.21 0.98
CA ALA A 2 -16.56 31.31 2.09
C ALA A 2 -15.66 30.08 1.98
N ARG A 3 -14.75 29.92 2.96
CA ARG A 3 -13.82 28.82 3.06
C ARG A 3 -14.58 27.53 3.37
N ALA A 4 -14.68 26.64 2.39
CA ALA A 4 -15.08 25.25 2.62
C ALA A 4 -13.93 24.54 3.36
N TYR A 5 -14.04 24.42 4.68
CA TYR A 5 -13.18 23.53 5.46
C TYR A 5 -13.58 22.09 5.16
N TRP A 6 -12.89 21.47 4.20
CA TRP A 6 -12.81 20.01 4.17
C TRP A 6 -12.07 19.58 5.45
N LYS A 7 -12.79 19.01 6.41
CA LYS A 7 -12.22 18.18 7.48
C LYS A 7 -12.28 16.72 7.03
N PRO A 8 -11.32 16.20 6.25
CA PRO A 8 -11.24 14.77 6.03
C PRO A 8 -10.77 14.11 7.33
N LEU A 9 -11.24 12.89 7.59
CA LEU A 9 -10.85 11.95 8.66
C LEU A 9 -11.62 12.01 10.00
N ALA A 10 -12.32 13.08 10.36
CA ALA A 10 -13.08 13.11 11.63
C ALA A 10 -14.52 12.56 11.50
N THR A 11 -15.11 12.60 10.31
CA THR A 11 -16.56 12.36 10.14
C THR A 11 -16.94 10.89 10.31
N VAL A 12 -16.03 9.94 10.07
CA VAL A 12 -16.38 8.50 10.13
C VAL A 12 -16.61 8.01 11.57
N SER A 13 -15.89 8.57 12.53
CA SER A 13 -16.03 8.23 13.96
C SER A 13 -17.34 8.74 14.58
N TYR A 14 -17.98 9.75 13.97
CA TYR A 14 -19.30 10.24 14.42
C TYR A 14 -20.46 9.31 14.02
N PHE A 15 -20.26 8.40 13.06
CA PHE A 15 -21.33 7.52 12.55
C PHE A 15 -21.63 6.32 13.45
N ALA A 16 -20.83 6.04 14.47
CA ALA A 16 -20.93 4.79 15.23
C ALA A 16 -22.21 4.70 16.11
N ASN A 17 -22.79 5.83 16.55
CA ASN A 17 -23.79 5.85 17.63
C ASN A 17 -25.17 6.44 17.28
N GLN A 18 -25.44 6.82 16.02
CA GLN A 18 -26.74 7.41 15.64
C GLN A 18 -27.53 6.49 14.69
N ALA A 19 -28.85 6.38 14.90
CA ALA A 19 -29.73 5.55 14.06
C ALA A 19 -29.90 6.09 12.63
N GLN A 20 -29.74 7.41 12.48
CA GLN A 20 -29.83 8.12 11.22
C GLN A 20 -28.94 9.36 11.25
N PHE A 21 -28.50 9.80 10.09
CA PHE A 21 -27.71 11.01 9.93
C PHE A 21 -28.24 11.82 8.75
N HIS A 22 -28.26 13.14 8.90
CA HIS A 22 -28.58 14.08 7.83
C HIS A 22 -27.28 14.71 7.33
N LEU A 23 -26.97 14.49 6.06
CA LEU A 23 -25.84 15.09 5.36
C LEU A 23 -26.35 16.21 4.46
N GLU A 24 -25.84 17.42 4.64
CA GLU A 24 -26.10 18.55 3.75
C GLU A 24 -24.83 18.90 2.96
N LEU A 25 -24.94 18.96 1.63
CA LEU A 25 -23.88 19.42 0.74
C LEU A 25 -24.47 20.38 -0.29
N GLY A 26 -24.22 21.68 -0.10
CA GLY A 26 -24.87 22.72 -0.91
C GLY A 26 -26.38 22.68 -0.72
N ASP A 27 -27.13 22.61 -1.82
CA ASP A 27 -28.60 22.57 -1.81
C ASP A 27 -29.17 21.15 -1.66
N GLN A 28 -28.30 20.16 -1.44
CA GLN A 28 -28.69 18.75 -1.34
C GLN A 28 -28.65 18.28 0.12
N SER A 29 -29.74 17.65 0.57
CA SER A 29 -29.86 17.01 1.88
C SER A 29 -30.16 15.52 1.70
N TRP A 30 -29.35 14.67 2.32
CA TRP A 30 -29.55 13.22 2.33
C TRP A 30 -29.74 12.72 3.75
N ARG A 31 -30.72 11.83 3.93
CA ARG A 31 -30.89 11.05 5.15
C ARG A 31 -30.25 9.68 4.93
N VAL A 32 -29.23 9.36 5.71
CA VAL A 32 -28.57 8.06 5.71
C VAL A 32 -29.02 7.29 6.94
N LEU A 33 -29.69 6.15 6.73
CA LEU A 33 -30.06 5.23 7.81
C LEU A 33 -28.86 4.33 8.14
N ARG A 34 -28.65 4.04 9.43
CA ARG A 34 -27.59 3.09 9.86
C ARG A 34 -27.71 1.74 9.16
N ARG A 35 -28.94 1.25 8.96
CA ARG A 35 -29.21 -0.02 8.26
C ARG A 35 -28.76 0.01 6.80
N ASP A 36 -28.93 1.14 6.11
CA ASP A 36 -28.48 1.30 4.72
C ASP A 36 -26.95 1.36 4.66
N LEU A 37 -26.31 2.11 5.56
CA LEU A 37 -24.85 2.13 5.69
C LEU A 37 -24.29 0.72 5.96
N GLU A 38 -24.90 -0.02 6.88
CA GLU A 38 -24.49 -1.39 7.22
C GLU A 38 -24.64 -2.33 6.02
N SER A 39 -25.84 -2.39 5.43
CA SER A 39 -26.14 -3.35 4.36
C SER A 39 -25.47 -3.03 3.03
N ARG A 40 -25.33 -1.75 2.66
CA ARG A 40 -24.82 -1.33 1.34
C ARG A 40 -23.32 -1.05 1.33
N ILE A 41 -22.72 -0.72 2.48
CA ILE A 41 -21.30 -0.34 2.56
C ILE A 41 -20.52 -1.30 3.45
N LEU A 42 -20.89 -1.44 4.73
CA LEU A 42 -20.08 -2.19 5.69
C LEU A 42 -20.06 -3.70 5.43
N VAL A 43 -21.21 -4.30 5.09
CA VAL A 43 -21.27 -5.74 4.78
C VAL A 43 -20.45 -6.10 3.53
N PRO A 44 -20.60 -5.41 2.36
CA PRO A 44 -19.74 -5.67 1.21
C PRO A 44 -18.25 -5.42 1.50
N TYR A 45 -17.94 -4.39 2.30
CA TYR A 45 -16.58 -4.11 2.74
C TYR A 45 -16.00 -5.26 3.57
N ILE A 46 -16.75 -5.76 4.56
CA ILE A 46 -16.36 -6.92 5.39
C ILE A 46 -16.16 -8.17 4.52
N GLN A 47 -17.03 -8.42 3.54
CA GLN A 47 -16.88 -9.56 2.63
C GLN A 47 -15.55 -9.50 1.87
N ARG A 48 -15.16 -8.31 1.37
CA ARG A 48 -13.86 -8.12 0.73
C ARG A 48 -12.70 -8.39 1.69
N ILE A 49 -12.75 -7.87 2.93
CA ILE A 49 -11.73 -8.17 3.94
C ILE A 49 -11.65 -9.67 4.21
N ASN A 50 -12.80 -10.34 4.37
CA ASN A 50 -12.86 -11.77 4.64
C ASN A 50 -12.21 -12.61 3.53
N GLN A 51 -12.32 -12.20 2.26
CA GLN A 51 -11.63 -12.87 1.15
C GLN A 51 -10.11 -12.78 1.30
N HIS A 52 -9.58 -11.58 1.55
CA HIS A 52 -8.13 -11.36 1.72
C HIS A 52 -7.60 -12.08 2.97
N LEU A 53 -8.37 -12.06 4.05
CA LEU A 53 -8.04 -12.75 5.29
C LEU A 53 -7.99 -14.27 5.10
N ASN A 54 -8.93 -14.85 4.35
CA ASN A 54 -8.91 -16.28 4.04
C ASN A 54 -7.72 -16.67 3.17
N ALA A 55 -7.37 -15.84 2.18
CA ALA A 55 -6.17 -16.04 1.37
C ALA A 55 -4.92 -16.07 2.26
N LEU A 56 -4.76 -15.07 3.14
CA LEU A 56 -3.64 -15.01 4.08
C LEU A 56 -3.57 -16.21 5.03
N LEU A 57 -4.71 -16.63 5.61
CA LEU A 57 -4.75 -17.81 6.47
C LEU A 57 -4.35 -19.08 5.71
N SER A 58 -4.80 -19.21 4.46
CA SER A 58 -4.43 -20.33 3.60
C SER A 58 -2.93 -20.33 3.26
N GLU A 59 -2.37 -19.17 2.91
CA GLU A 59 -0.94 -19.02 2.59
C GLU A 59 -0.04 -19.32 3.78
N THR A 60 -0.48 -18.93 4.98
CA THR A 60 0.27 -19.14 6.23
C THR A 60 0.01 -20.50 6.89
N GLY A 61 -0.94 -21.29 6.38
CA GLY A 61 -1.36 -22.56 6.98
C GLY A 61 -2.03 -22.41 8.36
N LEU A 62 -2.48 -21.19 8.71
CA LEU A 62 -3.08 -20.91 10.00
C LEU A 62 -4.60 -21.19 9.99
N SER A 63 -5.08 -21.86 11.03
CA SER A 63 -6.51 -22.04 11.23
C SER A 63 -7.11 -20.81 11.93
N SER A 64 -8.36 -20.46 11.63
CA SER A 64 -9.04 -19.39 12.39
C SER A 64 -9.21 -19.73 13.88
N GLN A 65 -9.18 -21.01 14.26
CA GLN A 65 -9.32 -21.45 15.65
C GLN A 65 -8.03 -21.28 16.47
N SER A 66 -6.87 -21.27 15.81
CA SER A 66 -5.56 -21.09 16.45
C SER A 66 -5.20 -19.61 16.68
N ILE A 67 -6.04 -18.68 16.20
CA ILE A 67 -5.84 -17.26 16.45
C ILE A 67 -6.41 -16.93 17.83
N HIS A 68 -5.54 -16.53 18.76
CA HIS A 68 -5.91 -16.19 20.14
C HIS A 68 -6.10 -14.69 20.38
N GLN A 69 -5.67 -13.85 19.45
CA GLN A 69 -5.80 -12.40 19.57
C GLN A 69 -6.00 -11.77 18.20
N VAL A 70 -6.93 -10.82 18.13
CA VAL A 70 -7.15 -9.98 16.95
C VAL A 70 -7.12 -8.53 17.41
N ILE A 71 -6.20 -7.76 16.86
CA ILE A 71 -6.10 -6.32 17.12
C ILE A 71 -6.66 -5.59 15.91
N CYS A 72 -7.73 -4.83 16.11
CA CYS A 72 -8.40 -4.04 15.08
C CYS A 72 -8.21 -2.55 15.40
N THR A 73 -7.39 -1.87 14.60
CA THR A 73 -7.00 -0.47 14.81
C THR A 73 -7.42 0.42 13.65
N GLY A 74 -7.52 1.73 13.90
CA GLY A 74 -7.86 2.74 12.89
C GLY A 74 -9.32 3.18 12.91
N GLY A 75 -9.68 4.16 12.08
CA GLY A 75 -10.98 4.83 12.17
C GLY A 75 -12.20 3.94 11.96
N ASN A 76 -12.07 2.91 11.12
CA ASN A 76 -13.17 1.96 10.85
C ASN A 76 -13.24 0.83 11.89
N ALA A 77 -12.21 0.65 12.73
CA ALA A 77 -12.17 -0.44 13.71
C ALA A 77 -13.26 -0.34 14.78
N SER A 78 -13.81 0.86 14.98
CA SER A 78 -14.85 1.14 15.97
C SER A 78 -16.26 0.70 15.56
N PHE A 79 -16.47 0.21 14.34
CA PHE A 79 -17.79 -0.26 13.91
C PHE A 79 -18.17 -1.59 14.58
N ASP A 80 -19.33 -1.63 15.25
CA ASP A 80 -19.86 -2.84 15.90
C ASP A 80 -20.03 -4.03 14.94
N THR A 81 -20.37 -3.76 13.67
CA THR A 81 -20.53 -4.79 12.65
C THR A 81 -19.21 -5.51 12.36
N ILE A 82 -18.09 -4.79 12.39
CA ILE A 82 -16.74 -5.39 12.27
C ILE A 82 -16.43 -6.20 13.54
N ALA A 83 -16.75 -5.67 14.73
CA ALA A 83 -16.54 -6.38 15.99
C ALA A 83 -17.27 -7.73 16.03
N ARG A 84 -18.55 -7.74 15.62
CA ARG A 84 -19.38 -8.95 15.57
C ARG A 84 -18.83 -9.95 14.56
N TRP A 85 -18.47 -9.49 13.36
CA TRP A 85 -17.88 -10.35 12.34
C TRP A 85 -16.56 -10.97 12.81
N LEU A 86 -15.67 -10.21 13.44
CA LEU A 86 -14.41 -10.73 13.98
C LEU A 86 -14.62 -11.80 15.06
N ARG A 87 -15.58 -11.61 15.98
CA ARG A 87 -15.94 -12.62 16.98
C ARG A 87 -16.47 -13.91 16.35
N GLN A 88 -17.24 -13.80 15.26
CA GLN A 88 -17.70 -14.98 14.52
C GLN A 88 -16.55 -15.68 13.77
N LYS A 89 -15.66 -14.90 13.16
CA LYS A 89 -14.53 -15.45 12.38
C LYS A 89 -13.47 -16.10 13.27
N PHE A 90 -13.23 -15.54 14.45
CA PHE A 90 -12.20 -15.96 15.40
C PHE A 90 -12.81 -16.20 16.79
N PRO A 91 -13.53 -17.31 16.99
CA PRO A 91 -14.30 -17.56 18.22
C PRO A 91 -13.42 -17.66 19.47
N ASN A 92 -12.15 -18.06 19.31
CA ASN A 92 -11.20 -18.22 20.41
C ASN A 92 -10.34 -16.97 20.66
N ALA A 93 -10.52 -15.91 19.86
CA ALA A 93 -9.66 -14.74 19.91
C ALA A 93 -10.18 -13.69 20.89
N THR A 94 -9.26 -13.11 21.66
CA THR A 94 -9.49 -11.83 22.32
C THR A 94 -9.49 -10.72 21.26
N ILE A 95 -10.62 -10.06 21.07
CA ILE A 95 -10.76 -8.95 20.13
C ILE A 95 -10.44 -7.63 20.83
N ILE A 96 -9.36 -6.98 20.42
CA ILE A 96 -8.94 -5.67 20.91
C ILE A 96 -9.26 -4.63 19.84
N GLN A 97 -10.16 -3.69 20.15
CA GLN A 97 -10.59 -2.63 19.23
C GLN A 97 -10.23 -1.26 19.78
N ASP A 98 -9.83 -0.36 18.87
CA ASP A 98 -9.73 1.06 19.18
C ASP A 98 -11.12 1.67 19.32
N THR A 99 -11.63 1.73 20.55
CA THR A 99 -12.84 2.51 20.87
C THR A 99 -12.44 3.94 21.17
N TYR A 100 -12.54 4.82 20.19
CA TYR A 100 -12.37 6.25 20.41
C TYR A 100 -13.64 6.80 21.08
N PRO A 101 -13.57 7.34 22.32
CA PRO A 101 -14.73 8.01 22.91
C PRO A 101 -15.13 9.20 22.04
N SER A 102 -16.41 9.28 21.68
CA SER A 102 -16.98 10.26 20.73
C SER A 102 -16.74 11.74 21.08
N ASN A 103 -16.28 12.02 22.30
CA ASN A 103 -16.13 13.38 22.83
C ASN A 103 -14.72 13.95 22.73
N ARG A 104 -13.73 13.17 22.28
CA ARG A 104 -12.40 13.70 21.92
C ARG A 104 -11.82 12.92 20.75
N PRO A 105 -11.31 13.60 19.70
CA PRO A 105 -10.42 12.92 18.79
C PRO A 105 -9.24 12.36 19.60
N PRO A 106 -8.80 11.12 19.35
CA PRO A 106 -7.56 10.63 19.93
C PRO A 106 -6.45 11.64 19.66
N SER A 107 -5.69 12.00 20.69
CA SER A 107 -4.53 12.88 20.54
C SER A 107 -3.47 12.27 19.62
N CYS A 108 -3.46 10.95 19.42
CA CYS A 108 -2.55 10.24 18.52
C CYS A 108 -3.09 8.83 18.17
N SER A 109 -2.88 8.36 16.94
CA SER A 109 -3.20 6.97 16.52
C SER A 109 -2.22 5.97 17.14
N ARG A 110 -2.65 4.73 17.43
CA ARG A 110 -1.73 3.64 17.84
C ARG A 110 -0.58 3.44 16.86
N VAL A 111 -0.82 3.66 15.56
CA VAL A 111 0.22 3.59 14.53
C VAL A 111 1.28 4.67 14.75
N ALA A 112 0.86 5.91 15.02
CA ALA A 112 1.78 7.01 15.27
C ALA A 112 2.55 6.80 16.59
N TYR A 113 1.89 6.28 17.63
CA TYR A 113 2.56 5.89 18.87
C TYR A 113 3.58 4.77 18.65
N GLY A 114 3.23 3.76 17.86
CA GLY A 114 4.15 2.69 17.46
C GLY A 114 5.37 3.23 16.70
N LEU A 115 5.15 4.15 15.76
CA LEU A 115 6.22 4.77 14.98
C LEU A 115 7.18 5.60 15.85
N VAL A 116 6.67 6.35 16.83
CA VAL A 116 7.50 7.09 17.78
C VAL A 116 8.35 6.13 18.64
N ASN A 117 7.78 5.00 19.03
CA ASN A 117 8.51 4.01 19.83
C ASN A 117 9.45 3.13 19.01
N LEU A 118 9.29 3.07 17.69
CA LEU A 118 10.13 2.25 16.81
C LEU A 118 11.61 2.59 16.96
N CYS A 119 11.96 3.87 17.13
CA CYS A 119 13.35 4.30 17.38
C CYS A 119 13.95 3.70 18.66
N ARG A 120 13.12 3.35 19.66
CA ARG A 120 13.56 2.71 20.91
C ARG A 120 13.64 1.20 20.81
N TYR A 121 13.01 0.61 19.79
CA TYR A 121 12.94 -0.83 19.58
C TYR A 121 13.26 -1.19 18.12
N PRO A 122 14.46 -0.84 17.60
CA PRO A 122 14.82 -1.10 16.21
C PRO A 122 14.80 -2.58 15.84
N GLN A 123 14.96 -3.49 16.80
CA GLN A 123 14.89 -4.94 16.60
C GLN A 123 13.51 -5.45 16.14
N VAL A 124 12.46 -4.65 16.29
CA VAL A 124 11.11 -5.00 15.80
C VAL A 124 10.99 -4.71 14.30
N LEU A 125 11.89 -3.90 13.74
CA LEU A 125 11.91 -3.61 12.32
C LEU A 125 12.36 -4.84 11.54
N ASP A 126 11.60 -5.24 10.53
CA ASP A 126 12.02 -6.20 9.51
C ASP A 126 13.06 -5.55 8.59
N GLY A 127 14.28 -5.38 9.11
CA GLY A 127 15.40 -4.70 8.45
C GLY A 127 15.61 -5.17 7.01
N PRO A 128 15.75 -6.49 6.77
CA PRO A 128 15.96 -7.02 5.41
C PRO A 128 14.85 -6.60 4.43
N ARG A 129 13.58 -6.63 4.86
CA ARG A 129 12.45 -6.24 4.01
C ARG A 129 12.48 -4.75 3.66
N HIS A 130 12.92 -3.90 4.59
CA HIS A 130 12.91 -2.45 4.43
C HIS A 130 14.18 -1.87 3.81
N GLN A 131 15.25 -2.66 3.70
CA GLN A 131 16.53 -2.24 3.12
C GLN A 131 16.41 -1.86 1.64
N TYR A 132 15.58 -2.58 0.89
CA TYR A 132 15.38 -2.33 -0.54
C TYR A 132 14.00 -1.72 -0.76
N SER A 133 13.91 -0.48 -1.27
CA SER A 133 12.63 0.09 -1.72
C SER A 133 12.29 -0.42 -3.12
N ASP A 134 11.00 -0.42 -3.50
CA ASP A 134 10.61 -0.85 -4.87
C ASP A 134 11.19 0.09 -5.94
N TYR A 135 11.38 1.38 -5.61
CA TYR A 135 12.06 2.34 -6.47
C TYR A 135 13.54 2.00 -6.65
N PHE A 136 14.24 1.61 -5.58
CA PHE A 136 15.62 1.15 -5.65
C PHE A 136 15.73 -0.11 -6.51
N LEU A 137 14.90 -1.12 -6.26
CA LEU A 137 14.92 -2.37 -7.03
C LEU A 137 14.61 -2.14 -8.51
N LEU A 138 13.66 -1.26 -8.83
CA LEU A 138 13.37 -0.88 -10.21
C LEU A 138 14.58 -0.22 -10.87
N GLN A 139 15.24 0.72 -10.17
CA GLN A 139 16.42 1.40 -10.70
C GLN A 139 17.58 0.42 -10.94
N GLU A 140 17.85 -0.50 -10.00
CA GLU A 140 18.88 -1.51 -10.19
C GLU A 140 18.55 -2.45 -11.34
N LEU A 141 17.29 -2.90 -11.48
CA LEU A 141 16.85 -3.68 -12.63
C LEU A 141 17.10 -2.96 -13.95
N LEU A 142 16.73 -1.67 -14.04
CA LEU A 142 16.96 -0.86 -15.24
C LEU A 142 18.45 -0.65 -15.55
N ARG A 143 19.34 -0.80 -14.56
CA ARG A 143 20.80 -0.67 -14.71
C ARG A 143 21.46 -1.98 -15.13
N VAL A 144 21.06 -3.11 -14.54
CA VAL A 144 21.73 -4.40 -14.74
C VAL A 144 21.19 -5.21 -15.92
N MET A 145 19.96 -4.92 -16.35
CA MET A 145 19.30 -5.71 -17.41
C MET A 145 20.06 -5.56 -18.74
N PRO A 146 20.50 -6.68 -19.35
CA PRO A 146 21.17 -6.64 -20.65
C PRO A 146 20.18 -6.46 -21.80
N ASP A 147 20.67 -5.99 -22.96
CA ASP A 147 19.86 -5.78 -24.16
C ASP A 147 19.32 -7.08 -24.80
N GLN A 148 19.52 -8.24 -24.16
CA GLN A 148 19.16 -9.57 -24.66
C GLN A 148 18.20 -10.28 -23.69
N PRO A 149 17.35 -11.20 -24.18
CA PRO A 149 16.50 -12.01 -23.31
C PRO A 149 17.30 -12.82 -22.30
N MET A 150 16.89 -12.77 -21.03
CA MET A 150 17.60 -13.42 -19.93
C MET A 150 16.66 -14.21 -19.02
N PRO A 151 17.07 -15.42 -18.58
CA PRO A 151 16.32 -16.15 -17.54
C PRO A 151 16.33 -15.39 -16.21
N VAL A 152 15.24 -15.49 -15.43
CA VAL A 152 15.12 -14.87 -14.09
C VAL A 152 16.33 -15.15 -13.22
N GLN A 153 16.83 -16.38 -13.21
CA GLN A 153 17.99 -16.74 -12.39
C GLN A 153 19.26 -15.97 -12.79
N GLY A 154 19.42 -15.67 -14.07
CA GLY A 154 20.48 -14.80 -14.55
C GLY A 154 20.31 -13.36 -14.08
N ILE A 155 19.08 -12.85 -14.09
CA ILE A 155 18.74 -11.50 -13.60
C ILE A 155 19.02 -11.39 -12.09
N MET A 156 18.62 -12.40 -11.30
CA MET A 156 18.89 -12.46 -9.86
C MET A 156 20.40 -12.48 -9.60
N HIS A 157 21.15 -13.32 -10.32
CA HIS A 157 22.60 -13.36 -10.20
C HIS A 157 23.28 -12.02 -10.53
N LEU A 158 22.79 -11.28 -11.54
CA LEU A 158 23.30 -9.94 -11.83
C LEU A 158 23.02 -8.94 -10.71
N LEU A 159 21.84 -9.02 -10.08
CA LEU A 159 21.51 -8.19 -8.92
C LEU A 159 22.36 -8.54 -7.70
N ASP A 160 22.59 -9.82 -7.43
CA ASP A 160 23.49 -10.28 -6.37
C ASP A 160 24.92 -9.75 -6.58
N GLN A 161 25.41 -9.73 -7.83
CA GLN A 161 26.70 -9.15 -8.17
C GLN A 161 26.78 -7.63 -7.90
N GLN A 162 25.64 -6.92 -7.89
CA GLN A 162 25.56 -5.52 -7.47
C GLN A 162 25.37 -5.35 -5.94
N GLY A 163 25.43 -6.44 -5.17
CA GLY A 163 25.26 -6.40 -3.71
C GLY A 163 23.81 -6.31 -3.25
N VAL A 164 22.85 -6.59 -4.13
CA VAL A 164 21.43 -6.74 -3.75
C VAL A 164 21.20 -8.14 -3.21
N ASN A 165 20.68 -8.27 -1.99
CA ASN A 165 20.33 -9.58 -1.44
C ASN A 165 19.02 -10.09 -2.09
N THR A 166 19.15 -10.91 -3.12
CA THR A 166 17.99 -11.41 -3.86
C THR A 166 17.13 -12.41 -3.10
N GLU A 167 17.64 -13.06 -2.05
CA GLU A 167 16.85 -13.97 -1.21
C GLU A 167 15.64 -13.28 -0.58
N VAL A 168 15.81 -12.00 -0.21
CA VAL A 168 14.79 -11.21 0.50
C VAL A 168 13.85 -10.50 -0.46
N CYS A 169 14.30 -10.15 -1.67
CA CYS A 169 13.53 -9.35 -2.63
C CYS A 169 13.06 -10.11 -3.88
N ASN A 170 13.27 -11.43 -3.99
CA ASN A 170 12.94 -12.23 -5.17
C ASN A 170 11.51 -11.98 -5.68
N GLN A 171 10.50 -12.11 -4.81
CA GLN A 171 9.10 -11.92 -5.20
C GLN A 171 8.81 -10.51 -5.73
N ARG A 172 9.49 -9.49 -5.19
CA ARG A 172 9.32 -8.09 -5.60
C ARG A 172 10.00 -7.82 -6.93
N VAL A 173 11.18 -8.39 -7.16
CA VAL A 173 11.86 -8.37 -8.45
C VAL A 173 11.00 -9.05 -9.52
N LEU A 174 10.43 -10.21 -9.24
CA LEU A 174 9.48 -10.89 -10.13
C LEU A 174 8.25 -10.02 -10.41
N ALA A 175 7.67 -9.38 -9.40
CA ALA A 175 6.54 -8.48 -9.60
C ALA A 175 6.88 -7.33 -10.55
N LEU A 176 8.06 -6.72 -10.40
CA LEU A 176 8.57 -5.66 -11.29
C LEU A 176 8.76 -6.15 -12.73
N LEU A 177 9.33 -7.35 -12.90
CA LEU A 177 9.50 -7.99 -14.22
C LEU A 177 8.14 -8.30 -14.90
N GLU A 178 7.11 -8.59 -14.11
CA GLU A 178 5.73 -8.76 -14.58
C GLU A 178 4.96 -7.43 -14.75
N GLY A 179 5.64 -6.28 -14.58
CA GLY A 179 5.07 -4.95 -14.83
C GLY A 179 4.38 -4.30 -13.63
N HIS A 180 4.48 -4.87 -12.43
CA HIS A 180 3.97 -4.25 -11.21
C HIS A 180 4.93 -3.15 -10.75
N LEU A 181 4.68 -1.93 -11.24
CA LEU A 181 5.50 -0.76 -10.92
C LEU A 181 5.31 -0.30 -9.46
N PRO A 182 6.32 0.37 -8.86
CA PRO A 182 6.22 0.96 -7.53
C PRO A 182 4.99 1.88 -7.42
N PRO A 183 4.24 1.82 -6.31
CA PRO A 183 3.04 2.64 -6.14
C PRO A 183 3.40 4.13 -6.14
N GLY A 184 2.60 4.92 -6.86
CA GLY A 184 2.82 6.37 -6.99
C GLY A 184 3.80 6.77 -8.09
N LEU A 185 4.48 5.83 -8.75
CA LEU A 185 5.31 6.12 -9.93
C LEU A 185 4.44 6.50 -11.15
N VAL A 186 3.31 5.83 -11.29
CA VAL A 186 2.30 6.08 -12.33
C VAL A 186 0.94 6.25 -11.66
N PRO A 187 0.08 7.18 -12.12
CA PRO A 187 -1.27 7.33 -11.60
C PRO A 187 -2.07 6.04 -11.79
N ASP A 188 -2.48 5.44 -10.68
CA ASP A 188 -3.42 4.33 -10.66
C ASP A 188 -4.84 4.81 -11.01
N MET A 189 -5.78 3.87 -11.17
CA MET A 189 -7.15 4.22 -11.58
C MET A 189 -7.82 5.21 -10.61
N ALA A 190 -7.52 5.11 -9.31
CA ALA A 190 -8.01 6.04 -8.30
C ALA A 190 -7.39 7.43 -8.48
N GLY A 191 -6.06 7.51 -8.61
CA GLY A 191 -5.30 8.74 -8.82
C GLY A 191 -5.66 9.48 -10.10
N ARG A 192 -5.96 8.75 -11.18
CA ARG A 192 -6.39 9.34 -12.47
C ARG A 192 -7.65 10.18 -12.34
N SER A 193 -8.57 9.82 -11.45
CA SER A 193 -9.80 10.59 -11.23
C SER A 193 -9.56 11.98 -10.61
N HIS A 194 -8.39 12.17 -9.98
CA HIS A 194 -7.98 13.43 -9.36
C HIS A 194 -7.11 14.30 -10.29
N LEU A 195 -6.70 13.77 -11.44
CA LEU A 195 -5.87 14.48 -12.41
C LEU A 195 -6.73 15.09 -13.51
N SER A 196 -6.31 16.28 -13.97
CA SER A 196 -6.98 16.90 -15.12
C SER A 196 -6.76 16.06 -16.39
N PRO A 197 -7.69 16.08 -17.36
CA PRO A 197 -7.49 15.43 -18.65
C PRO A 197 -6.22 15.90 -19.36
N ALA A 198 -5.84 17.19 -19.22
CA ALA A 198 -4.61 17.75 -19.78
C ALA A 198 -3.35 17.14 -19.14
N SER A 199 -3.37 16.87 -17.83
CA SER A 199 -2.28 16.19 -17.13
C SER A 199 -2.12 14.74 -17.58
N LEU A 200 -3.24 14.03 -17.76
CA LEU A 200 -3.26 12.66 -18.28
C LEU A 200 -2.84 12.58 -19.76
N ALA A 201 -3.11 13.62 -20.52
CA ALA A 201 -2.73 13.74 -21.92
C ALA A 201 -1.29 14.22 -22.13
N SER A 202 -0.54 14.52 -21.06
CA SER A 202 0.84 14.94 -21.21
C SER A 202 1.71 13.78 -21.71
N GLU A 203 2.55 14.11 -22.69
CA GLU A 203 3.45 13.18 -23.37
C GLU A 203 4.25 12.26 -22.43
N PRO A 204 4.91 12.76 -21.35
CA PRO A 204 5.69 11.90 -20.47
C PRO A 204 4.85 10.85 -19.75
N TYR A 205 3.62 11.18 -19.31
CA TYR A 205 2.76 10.21 -18.65
C TYR A 205 2.25 9.14 -19.61
N GLN A 206 1.83 9.53 -20.82
CA GLN A 206 1.39 8.56 -21.82
C GLN A 206 2.52 7.61 -22.22
N ALA A 207 3.72 8.15 -22.46
CA ALA A 207 4.90 7.38 -22.86
C ALA A 207 5.38 6.36 -21.80
N LEU A 208 5.15 6.64 -20.52
CA LEU A 208 5.47 5.72 -19.40
C LEU A 208 4.40 4.64 -19.18
N THR A 209 3.16 4.87 -19.62
CA THR A 209 2.04 3.92 -19.43
C THR A 209 1.75 3.01 -20.62
N THR A 210 2.22 3.37 -21.81
CA THR A 210 1.84 2.67 -23.05
C THR A 210 2.63 1.38 -23.25
N ASP A 211 3.92 1.38 -22.86
CA ASP A 211 4.82 0.26 -23.08
C ASP A 211 5.15 -0.49 -21.80
N VAL A 212 5.12 -1.81 -21.85
CA VAL A 212 5.67 -2.67 -20.79
C VAL A 212 7.20 -2.58 -20.78
N LEU A 213 7.79 -2.46 -19.58
CA LEU A 213 9.24 -2.39 -19.39
C LEU A 213 9.92 -3.70 -19.77
N PHE A 214 9.34 -4.82 -19.35
CA PHE A 214 9.87 -6.15 -19.58
C PHE A 214 8.79 -7.01 -20.24
N LYS A 215 9.17 -7.75 -21.27
CA LYS A 215 8.29 -8.69 -21.95
C LYS A 215 8.71 -10.10 -21.57
N ARG A 216 7.77 -10.84 -21.01
CA ARG A 216 7.93 -12.28 -20.80
C ARG A 216 7.82 -12.99 -22.14
N GLN A 217 8.85 -13.73 -22.51
CA GLN A 217 8.89 -14.48 -23.77
C GLN A 217 8.33 -15.89 -23.58
N SER A 218 9.19 -16.83 -23.16
CA SER A 218 8.82 -18.22 -22.89
C SER A 218 9.38 -18.64 -21.52
N GLY A 219 8.59 -19.41 -20.76
CA GLY A 219 8.99 -19.82 -19.41
C GLY A 219 9.23 -18.63 -18.47
N GLN A 220 10.42 -18.57 -17.87
CA GLN A 220 10.89 -17.52 -16.96
C GLN A 220 12.01 -16.69 -17.63
N ILE A 221 11.84 -16.34 -18.90
CA ILE A 221 12.78 -15.53 -19.68
C ILE A 221 12.15 -14.18 -19.98
N TYR A 222 12.86 -13.10 -19.64
CA TYR A 222 12.41 -11.72 -19.79
C TYR A 222 13.34 -10.97 -20.75
N ALA A 223 12.74 -10.19 -21.64
CA ALA A 223 13.45 -9.29 -22.55
C ALA A 223 13.07 -7.85 -22.24
N PRO A 224 14.04 -6.93 -22.06
CA PRO A 224 13.74 -5.53 -21.80
C PRO A 224 13.28 -4.81 -23.07
N ASN A 225 12.31 -3.92 -22.91
CA ASN A 225 12.00 -2.91 -23.91
C ASN A 225 12.93 -1.72 -23.67
N ILE A 226 13.99 -1.62 -24.49
CA ILE A 226 15.08 -0.66 -24.29
C ILE A 226 14.58 0.79 -24.26
N ASP A 227 13.67 1.15 -25.15
CA ASP A 227 13.17 2.53 -25.21
C ASP A 227 12.29 2.85 -24.01
N ALA A 228 11.44 1.91 -23.56
CA ALA A 228 10.65 2.08 -22.36
C ALA A 228 11.53 2.15 -21.09
N CYS A 229 12.57 1.30 -21.00
CA CYS A 229 13.53 1.32 -19.91
C CYS A 229 14.30 2.64 -19.86
N ARG A 230 14.76 3.16 -21.01
CA ARG A 230 15.46 4.45 -21.10
C ARG A 230 14.57 5.61 -20.64
N ARG A 231 13.31 5.65 -21.08
CA ARG A 231 12.33 6.66 -20.64
C ARG A 231 12.07 6.57 -19.14
N MET A 232 11.92 5.36 -18.60
CA MET A 232 11.70 5.15 -17.18
C MET A 232 12.90 5.59 -16.34
N SER A 233 14.13 5.25 -16.75
CA SER A 233 15.35 5.71 -16.08
C SER A 233 15.46 7.24 -16.06
N ALA A 234 15.18 7.92 -17.18
CA ALA A 234 15.18 9.38 -17.25
C ALA A 234 14.10 10.01 -16.35
N HIS A 235 12.92 9.39 -16.28
CA HIS A 235 11.86 9.82 -15.38
C HIS A 235 12.26 9.70 -13.90
N LEU A 236 12.81 8.55 -13.50
CA LEU A 236 13.31 8.34 -12.13
C LEU A 236 14.40 9.35 -11.76
N GLN A 237 15.34 9.63 -12.67
CA GLN A 237 16.36 10.66 -12.46
C GLN A 237 15.74 12.04 -12.23
N THR A 238 14.72 12.40 -13.01
CA THR A 238 14.00 13.67 -12.86
C THR A 238 13.27 13.74 -11.50
N LEU A 239 12.62 12.66 -11.08
CA LEU A 239 11.96 12.57 -9.79
C LEU A 239 12.94 12.70 -8.61
N MET A 240 14.15 12.16 -8.76
CA MET A 240 15.18 12.15 -7.73
C MET A 240 16.04 13.42 -7.68
N ALA A 241 16.08 14.23 -8.74
CA ALA A 241 16.97 15.39 -8.86
C ALA A 241 16.86 16.43 -7.72
N GLY A 242 15.75 16.45 -6.98
CA GLY A 242 15.53 17.33 -5.83
C GLY A 242 15.31 16.61 -4.50
N LYS A 243 15.67 15.32 -4.38
CA LYS A 243 15.44 14.52 -3.17
C LYS A 243 16.74 14.36 -2.39
N GLN A 244 16.63 14.36 -1.05
CA GLN A 244 17.77 14.11 -0.18
C GLN A 244 18.17 12.63 -0.14
N GLN A 245 17.19 11.72 -0.25
CA GLN A 245 17.46 10.29 -0.32
C GLN A 245 17.82 9.89 -1.75
N SER A 246 19.03 9.35 -1.91
CA SER A 246 19.47 8.74 -3.16
C SER A 246 18.96 7.30 -3.28
N LEU A 247 18.80 6.85 -4.52
CA LEU A 247 18.53 5.44 -4.88
C LEU A 247 19.81 4.72 -5.34
N ALA A 248 21.00 5.32 -5.13
CA ALA A 248 22.27 4.70 -5.52
C ALA A 248 22.71 3.58 -4.57
N GLU A 249 22.28 3.64 -3.31
CA GLU A 249 22.60 2.66 -2.28
C GLU A 249 21.30 2.16 -1.63
N PRO A 250 21.28 0.91 -1.13
CA PRO A 250 20.16 0.43 -0.35
C PRO A 250 19.96 1.30 0.90
N LEU A 251 18.70 1.41 1.34
CA LEU A 251 18.39 2.19 2.52
C LEU A 251 18.98 1.50 3.75
N LEU A 252 19.98 2.13 4.36
CA LEU A 252 20.42 1.77 5.70
C LEU A 252 19.37 2.28 6.68
N ALA A 253 18.53 1.37 7.18
CA ALA A 253 17.60 1.66 8.27
C ALA A 253 18.36 1.80 9.61
N GLN A 254 19.30 2.73 9.68
CA GLN A 254 19.94 3.12 10.94
C GLN A 254 18.99 4.07 11.66
N LEU A 255 18.05 3.50 12.41
CA LEU A 255 17.32 4.26 13.41
C LEU A 255 18.34 4.61 14.50
N VAL A 256 18.82 5.86 14.49
CA VAL A 256 19.77 6.35 15.49
C VAL A 256 19.15 6.16 16.86
N THR A 257 19.80 5.33 17.69
CA THR A 257 19.55 5.29 19.12
C THR A 257 20.06 6.60 19.70
N VAL A 258 19.15 7.51 20.03
CA VAL A 258 19.46 8.68 20.88
C VAL A 258 19.31 8.27 22.34
#